data_AF-A0A5J5IXG6-F1
#
_entry.id   AF-A0A5J5IXG6-F1
#
_cell.length_a   1.000
_cell.length_b   1.000
_cell.length_c   1.000
_cell.angle_alpha   90.00
_cell.angle_beta   90.00
_cell.angle_gamma   90.00
#
_symmetry.space_group_name_H-M   'P 1'
#
loop_
_entity.id
_entity.type
_entity.pdbx_description
1 polymer ?
#
loop_
_entity_poly.entity_id
_entity_poly.type
_entity_poly.pdbx_seq_one_letter_code
_entity_poly.pdbx_strand_id
1 'polypeptide(L)'
;MTFTQVYELDDFDPSGFDGRWGMVLDESTVWDEATQEWVPELLKGQELNIRHEGDLQIYRIRVDIGDDLSVHMAYECTFGAARWVPYRLVQVDGDPNDPRLGPNATLKQGMRLGEPIAWIKQVYVDPRTQYRITRNPDGTAQYVMMRRLNEAGTRNVGTVLSADGVANVDKAFMRLD
;
A
#
# COMPACT_ATOMS: atom_id res chain seq x y z
N MET A 1 5.23 28.22 -0.13
CA MET A 1 6.41 27.69 -0.86
C MET A 1 6.00 26.35 -1.44
N THR A 2 5.77 26.25 -2.74
CA THR A 2 5.33 25.01 -3.40
C THR A 2 6.57 24.42 -4.07
N PHE A 3 7.17 23.41 -3.44
CA PHE A 3 8.20 22.61 -4.09
C PHE A 3 7.49 21.61 -5.01
N THR A 4 7.36 21.96 -6.28
CA THR A 4 7.10 20.96 -7.31
C THR A 4 8.42 20.26 -7.54
N GLN A 5 8.56 19.03 -7.06
CA GLN A 5 9.72 18.21 -7.39
C GLN A 5 9.57 17.80 -8.84
N VAL A 6 10.29 18.51 -9.71
CA VAL A 6 10.39 18.21 -11.14
C VAL A 6 11.53 17.22 -11.28
N TYR A 7 11.22 15.94 -11.43
CA TYR A 7 12.18 15.00 -12.01
C TYR A 7 12.29 15.38 -13.49
N GLU A 8 13.48 15.34 -14.07
CA GLU A 8 13.57 15.41 -15.54
C GLU A 8 12.83 14.19 -16.08
N LEU A 9 11.82 14.42 -16.93
CA LEU A 9 10.92 13.39 -17.44
C LEU A 9 11.67 12.22 -18.12
N ASP A 10 12.90 12.46 -18.57
CA ASP A 10 13.77 11.49 -19.23
C ASP A 10 14.30 10.40 -18.27
N ASP A 11 14.32 10.65 -16.95
CA ASP A 11 14.72 9.68 -15.92
C ASP A 11 13.53 9.05 -15.17
N PHE A 12 12.30 9.42 -15.52
CA PHE A 12 11.10 8.88 -14.88
C PHE A 12 10.68 7.56 -15.55
N ASP A 13 11.01 6.44 -14.91
CA ASP A 13 10.59 5.11 -15.31
C ASP A 13 10.07 4.30 -14.11
N PRO A 14 8.74 4.23 -13.90
CA PRO A 14 8.14 3.41 -12.86
C PRO A 14 7.75 2.01 -13.34
N SER A 15 7.99 1.68 -14.62
CA SER A 15 7.44 0.49 -15.28
C SER A 15 7.92 -0.82 -14.65
N GLY A 16 9.05 -0.81 -13.95
CA GLY A 16 9.52 -1.94 -13.15
C GLY A 16 8.49 -2.42 -12.11
N PHE A 17 7.57 -1.57 -11.65
CA PHE A 17 6.51 -1.96 -10.72
C PHE A 17 5.27 -2.53 -11.39
N ASP A 18 5.12 -2.39 -12.71
CA ASP A 18 3.93 -2.86 -13.42
C ASP A 18 3.80 -4.38 -13.37
N GLY A 19 2.57 -4.86 -13.20
CA GLY A 19 2.26 -6.28 -13.17
C GLY A 19 1.46 -6.71 -11.95
N ARG A 20 1.33 -8.03 -11.79
CA ARG A 20 0.66 -8.66 -10.65
C ARG A 20 1.68 -9.16 -9.64
N TRP A 21 1.38 -8.93 -8.36
CA TRP A 21 2.28 -9.25 -7.26
C TRP A 21 1.53 -10.01 -6.19
N GLY A 22 2.01 -11.20 -5.82
CA GLY A 22 1.47 -12.01 -4.73
C GLY A 22 2.33 -11.87 -3.47
N MET A 23 1.71 -11.73 -2.31
CA MET A 23 2.42 -11.68 -1.03
C MET A 23 3.10 -13.02 -0.73
N VAL A 24 4.34 -12.93 -0.25
CA VAL A 24 5.09 -14.07 0.26
C VAL A 24 4.86 -14.12 1.77
N LEU A 25 3.97 -15.02 2.21
CA LEU A 25 3.46 -15.05 3.59
C LEU A 25 4.55 -15.30 4.64
N ASP A 26 5.43 -16.26 4.38
CA ASP A 26 6.51 -16.69 5.26
C ASP A 26 7.63 -15.65 5.41
N GLU A 27 7.68 -14.67 4.52
CA GLU A 27 8.64 -13.56 4.55
C GLU A 27 8.01 -12.23 4.99
N SER A 28 6.69 -12.17 5.16
CA SER A 28 5.96 -10.96 5.54
C SER A 28 5.74 -10.91 7.05
N THR A 29 6.09 -9.77 7.65
CA THR A 29 6.05 -9.59 9.10
C THR A 29 5.42 -8.26 9.50
N VAL A 30 4.91 -8.23 10.73
CA VAL A 30 4.38 -7.04 11.39
C VAL A 30 5.04 -6.87 12.74
N TRP A 31 5.25 -5.62 13.16
CA TRP A 31 5.77 -5.34 14.48
C TRP A 31 4.65 -5.51 15.52
N ASP A 32 4.86 -6.39 16.49
CA ASP A 32 3.98 -6.53 17.64
C ASP A 32 4.45 -5.60 18.77
N GLU A 33 3.66 -4.57 19.04
CA GLU A 33 3.96 -3.59 20.10
C GLU A 33 3.97 -4.23 21.51
N ALA A 34 3.21 -5.31 21.74
CA ALA A 34 3.13 -5.92 23.06
C ALA A 34 4.41 -6.70 23.40
N THR A 35 4.94 -7.42 22.41
CA THR A 35 6.14 -8.25 22.58
C THR A 35 7.42 -7.52 22.16
N GLN A 36 7.33 -6.43 21.41
CA GLN A 36 8.46 -5.70 20.79
C GLN A 36 9.28 -6.61 19.86
N GLU A 37 8.58 -7.46 19.12
CA GLU A 37 9.18 -8.41 18.17
C GLU A 37 8.49 -8.33 16.80
N TRP A 38 9.22 -8.69 15.76
CA TRP A 38 8.63 -8.95 14.45
C TRP A 38 7.95 -10.31 14.46
N VAL A 39 6.64 -10.32 14.22
CA VAL A 39 5.84 -11.54 14.16
C VAL A 39 5.35 -11.79 12.73
N PRO A 40 5.04 -13.04 12.36
CA PRO A 40 4.46 -13.34 11.07
C PRO A 40 3.18 -12.54 10.81
N GLU A 41 2.97 -12.19 9.54
CA GLU A 41 1.75 -11.51 9.11
C GLU A 41 0.48 -12.32 9.45
N LEU A 42 -0.56 -11.62 9.91
CA LEU A 42 -1.84 -12.20 10.29
C LEU A 42 -2.80 -12.37 9.11
N LEU A 43 -2.63 -11.56 8.06
CA LEU A 43 -3.40 -11.67 6.81
C LEU A 43 -3.12 -12.99 6.09
N LYS A 44 -4.16 -13.55 5.46
CA LYS A 44 -4.07 -14.81 4.71
C LYS A 44 -3.45 -14.65 3.33
N GLY A 45 -3.47 -13.44 2.78
CA GLY A 45 -3.00 -13.19 1.43
C GLY A 45 -3.16 -11.74 1.03
N GLN A 46 -2.32 -11.31 0.09
CA GLN A 46 -2.52 -10.06 -0.65
C GLN A 46 -2.09 -10.27 -2.09
N GLU A 47 -2.85 -9.68 -3.01
CA GLU A 47 -2.48 -9.59 -4.41
C GLU A 47 -2.56 -8.13 -4.87
N LEU A 48 -1.48 -7.60 -5.41
CA LEU A 48 -1.41 -6.26 -5.98
C LEU A 48 -1.52 -6.33 -7.50
N ASN A 49 -2.19 -5.36 -8.09
CA ASN A 49 -2.06 -5.05 -9.50
C ASN A 49 -1.66 -3.58 -9.61
N ILE A 50 -0.51 -3.35 -10.23
CA ILE A 50 0.05 -2.02 -10.45
C ILE A 50 0.17 -1.82 -11.95
N ARG A 51 -0.27 -0.66 -12.41
CA ARG A 51 -0.12 -0.23 -13.79
C ARG A 51 0.18 1.26 -13.84
N HIS A 52 1.06 1.68 -14.74
CA HIS A 52 1.35 3.09 -14.99
C HIS A 52 0.82 3.56 -16.35
N GLU A 53 0.38 4.82 -16.38
CA GLU A 53 0.06 5.58 -17.60
C GLU A 53 0.78 6.92 -17.52
N GLY A 54 2.00 7.00 -18.04
CA GLY A 54 2.88 8.14 -17.78
C GLY A 54 3.16 8.26 -16.28
N ASP A 55 2.92 9.44 -15.71
CA ASP A 55 3.12 9.73 -14.28
C ASP A 55 1.95 9.28 -13.38
N LEU A 56 0.92 8.66 -13.94
CA LEU A 56 -0.23 8.13 -13.20
C LEU A 56 0.00 6.69 -12.79
N GLN A 57 -0.01 6.40 -11.48
CA GLN A 57 -0.11 5.02 -10.98
C GLN A 57 -1.57 4.65 -10.74
N ILE A 58 -2.01 3.57 -11.36
CA ILE A 58 -3.29 2.90 -11.12
C ILE A 58 -3.01 1.69 -10.24
N TYR A 59 -3.50 1.75 -9.01
CA TYR A 59 -3.26 0.73 -8.01
C TYR A 59 -4.55 0.02 -7.65
N ARG A 60 -4.49 -1.31 -7.62
CA ARG A 60 -5.51 -2.19 -7.07
C ARG A 60 -4.86 -3.22 -6.16
N ILE A 61 -5.56 -3.61 -5.11
CA ILE A 61 -5.13 -4.69 -4.22
C ILE A 61 -6.33 -5.48 -3.75
N ARG A 62 -6.19 -6.80 -3.73
CA ARG A 62 -7.03 -7.71 -2.95
C ARG A 62 -6.29 -8.07 -1.66
N VAL A 63 -7.00 -8.06 -0.54
CA VAL A 63 -6.50 -8.54 0.76
C VAL A 63 -7.42 -9.61 1.29
N ASP A 64 -6.86 -10.76 1.61
CA ASP A 64 -7.57 -11.88 2.22
C ASP A 64 -7.46 -11.78 3.75
N ILE A 65 -8.57 -11.42 4.39
CA ILE A 65 -8.66 -11.25 5.84
C ILE A 65 -8.91 -12.61 6.52
N GLY A 66 -9.71 -13.46 5.88
CA GLY A 66 -10.00 -14.83 6.31
C GLY A 66 -10.43 -15.69 5.12
N ASP A 67 -10.78 -16.94 5.39
CA ASP A 67 -11.14 -17.92 4.34
C ASP A 67 -12.44 -17.55 3.60
N ASP A 68 -13.26 -16.69 4.20
CA ASP A 68 -14.59 -16.27 3.77
C ASP A 68 -14.72 -14.75 3.58
N LEU A 69 -13.62 -14.00 3.73
CA LEU A 69 -13.62 -12.55 3.66
C LEU A 69 -12.38 -12.01 2.97
N SER A 70 -12.61 -11.37 1.82
CA SER A 70 -11.61 -10.59 1.11
C SER A 70 -12.12 -9.18 0.83
N VAL A 71 -11.21 -8.22 0.79
CA VAL A 71 -11.50 -6.83 0.44
C VAL A 71 -10.66 -6.38 -0.74
N HIS A 72 -11.22 -5.51 -1.56
CA HIS A 72 -10.50 -4.90 -2.68
C HIS A 72 -10.40 -3.41 -2.47
N MET A 73 -9.19 -2.87 -2.62
CA MET A 73 -8.94 -1.46 -2.44
C MET A 73 -8.23 -0.87 -3.65
N ALA A 74 -8.43 0.43 -3.86
CA ALA A 74 -8.12 1.07 -5.12
C ALA A 74 -7.77 2.55 -4.95
N TYR A 75 -6.77 3.03 -5.70
CA TYR A 75 -6.56 4.45 -5.96
C TYR A 75 -5.90 4.68 -7.32
N GLU A 76 -5.95 5.93 -7.77
CA GLU A 76 -5.25 6.43 -8.95
C GLU A 76 -4.52 7.71 -8.53
N CYS A 77 -3.19 7.71 -8.60
CA CYS A 77 -2.35 8.79 -8.07
C CYS A 77 -1.25 9.17 -9.05
N THR A 78 -1.22 10.44 -9.42
CA THR A 78 -0.10 11.02 -10.15
C THR A 78 1.09 11.24 -9.20
N PHE A 79 2.30 10.85 -9.59
CA PHE A 79 3.51 11.10 -8.80
C PHE A 79 3.77 12.60 -8.63
N GLY A 80 4.19 13.02 -7.44
CA GLY A 80 4.50 14.42 -7.15
C GLY A 80 3.29 15.37 -7.12
N ALA A 81 2.06 14.84 -7.28
CA ALA A 81 0.87 15.67 -7.32
C ALA A 81 0.66 16.47 -6.02
N ALA A 82 0.22 17.72 -6.17
CA ALA A 82 -0.10 18.59 -5.03
C ALA A 82 -1.32 18.06 -4.24
N ARG A 83 -2.30 17.49 -4.95
CA ARG A 83 -3.55 16.97 -4.38
C ARG A 83 -3.34 15.61 -3.70
N TRP A 84 -4.07 15.39 -2.62
CA TRP A 84 -4.24 14.06 -2.03
C TRP A 84 -5.35 13.32 -2.76
N VAL A 85 -5.18 12.03 -3.02
CA VAL A 85 -6.20 11.19 -3.68
C VAL A 85 -6.77 10.15 -2.71
N PRO A 86 -8.05 9.78 -2.83
CA PRO A 86 -8.66 8.82 -1.91
C PRO A 86 -8.23 7.38 -2.26
N TYR A 87 -7.84 6.63 -1.24
CA TYR A 87 -7.70 5.18 -1.30
C TYR A 87 -8.93 4.54 -0.69
N ARG A 88 -9.69 3.81 -1.50
CA ARG A 88 -11.06 3.38 -1.15
C ARG A 88 -11.16 1.87 -1.07
N LEU A 89 -12.05 1.38 -0.21
CA LEU A 89 -12.63 0.04 -0.32
C LEU A 89 -13.63 0.04 -1.49
N VAL A 90 -13.38 -0.75 -2.52
CA VAL A 90 -14.20 -0.77 -3.76
C VAL A 90 -15.03 -2.04 -3.92
N GLN A 91 -14.67 -3.12 -3.23
CA GLN A 91 -15.43 -4.36 -3.24
C GLN A 91 -15.14 -5.15 -1.95
N VAL A 92 -16.14 -5.90 -1.49
CA VAL A 92 -16.02 -6.90 -0.43
C VAL A 92 -16.51 -8.22 -1.00
N ASP A 93 -15.67 -9.25 -0.93
CA ASP A 93 -16.07 -10.63 -1.20
C ASP A 93 -16.33 -11.30 0.15
N GLY A 94 -17.60 -11.47 0.51
CA GLY A 94 -18.03 -11.93 1.85
C GLY A 94 -19.18 -11.07 2.38
N ASP A 95 -19.37 -11.05 3.70
CA ASP A 95 -20.35 -10.17 4.34
C ASP A 95 -19.79 -8.72 4.46
N PRO A 96 -20.40 -7.72 3.80
CA PRO A 96 -19.95 -6.32 3.93
C PRO A 96 -20.15 -5.73 5.33
N ASN A 97 -20.89 -6.41 6.22
CA ASN A 97 -21.06 -6.02 7.61
C ASN A 97 -20.25 -6.89 8.58
N ASP A 98 -19.31 -7.71 8.07
CA ASP A 98 -18.49 -8.58 8.90
C ASP A 98 -17.76 -7.78 10.00
N PRO A 99 -17.80 -8.21 11.27
CA PRO A 99 -17.18 -7.48 12.38
C PRO A 99 -15.67 -7.29 12.20
N ARG A 100 -14.98 -8.12 11.41
CA ARG A 100 -13.56 -7.97 11.06
C ARG A 100 -13.27 -6.72 10.23
N LEU A 101 -14.27 -6.17 9.55
CA LEU A 101 -14.18 -4.89 8.82
C LEU A 101 -14.32 -3.68 9.76
N GLY A 102 -14.72 -3.88 11.02
CA GLY A 102 -14.80 -2.83 12.02
C GLY A 102 -13.42 -2.31 12.47
N PRO A 103 -13.40 -1.24 13.28
CA PRO A 103 -12.17 -0.70 13.86
C PRO A 103 -11.34 -1.74 14.62
N ASN A 104 -10.07 -1.88 14.29
CA ASN A 104 -9.13 -2.77 14.98
C ASN A 104 -7.68 -2.25 14.94
N ALA A 105 -6.73 -3.03 15.46
CA ALA A 105 -5.31 -2.64 15.53
C ALA A 105 -4.73 -2.24 14.16
N THR A 106 -5.14 -2.95 13.10
CA THR A 106 -4.71 -2.76 11.71
C THR A 106 -5.60 -1.74 10.99
N LEU A 107 -6.91 -1.79 11.23
CA LEU A 107 -7.93 -0.96 10.60
C LEU A 107 -8.45 0.07 11.60
N LYS A 108 -7.65 1.09 11.94
CA LYS A 108 -7.98 2.02 13.06
C LYS A 108 -9.39 2.63 12.99
N GLN A 109 -9.91 2.90 11.79
CA GLN A 109 -11.25 3.46 11.57
C GLN A 109 -12.25 2.44 10.99
N GLY A 110 -11.84 1.19 10.83
CA GLY A 110 -12.56 0.17 10.06
C GLY A 110 -12.54 0.45 8.55
N MET A 111 -13.31 -0.33 7.80
CA MET A 111 -13.50 -0.16 6.37
C MET A 111 -14.99 -0.16 6.05
N ARG A 112 -15.39 0.73 5.13
CA ARG A 112 -16.77 0.84 4.62
C ARG A 112 -16.74 0.93 3.10
N LEU A 113 -17.60 0.16 2.46
CA LEU A 113 -17.63 0.08 0.99
C LEU A 113 -17.89 1.46 0.39
N GLY A 114 -17.05 1.86 -0.57
CA GLY A 114 -17.11 3.15 -1.24
C GLY A 114 -16.43 4.30 -0.48
N GLU A 115 -16.15 4.16 0.82
CA GLU A 115 -15.52 5.21 1.61
C GLU A 115 -13.98 5.20 1.49
N PRO A 116 -13.31 6.35 1.61
CA PRO A 116 -11.85 6.39 1.74
C PRO A 116 -11.42 5.76 3.05
N ILE A 117 -10.45 4.85 2.98
CA ILE A 117 -9.75 4.29 4.14
C ILE A 117 -8.47 5.07 4.47
N ALA A 118 -7.97 5.83 3.50
CA ALA A 118 -6.85 6.74 3.63
C ALA A 118 -6.85 7.75 2.48
N TRP A 119 -6.03 8.79 2.59
CA TRP A 119 -5.63 9.61 1.47
C TRP A 119 -4.16 9.43 1.15
N ILE A 120 -3.82 9.47 -0.13
CA ILE A 120 -2.52 9.07 -0.66
C ILE A 120 -1.81 10.22 -1.38
N LYS A 121 -0.50 10.25 -1.24
CA LYS A 121 0.45 10.83 -2.18
C LYS A 121 1.49 9.79 -2.61
N GLN A 122 2.01 9.95 -3.82
CA GLN A 122 3.07 9.13 -4.37
C GLN A 122 4.30 9.99 -4.69
N VAL A 123 5.47 9.48 -4.35
CA VAL A 123 6.77 10.08 -4.62
C VAL A 123 7.63 9.05 -5.32
N TYR A 124 8.12 9.41 -6.50
CA TYR A 124 9.09 8.64 -7.25
C TYR A 124 10.48 8.90 -6.68
N VAL A 125 11.40 7.94 -6.70
CA VAL A 125 12.78 8.18 -6.26
C VAL A 125 13.76 7.73 -7.33
N ASP A 126 13.62 6.47 -7.74
CA ASP A 126 14.39 5.84 -8.79
C ASP A 126 13.54 4.71 -9.41
N PRO A 127 13.97 4.08 -10.52
CA PRO A 127 13.18 3.04 -11.18
C PRO A 127 12.83 1.82 -10.32
N ARG A 128 13.48 1.68 -9.16
CA ARG A 128 13.28 0.58 -8.22
C ARG A 128 12.67 1.04 -6.90
N THR A 129 12.41 2.33 -6.70
CA THR A 129 12.03 2.87 -5.39
C THR A 129 10.97 3.93 -5.52
N GLN A 130 9.89 3.75 -4.76
CA GLN A 130 8.83 4.74 -4.62
C GLN A 130 8.35 4.81 -3.16
N TYR A 131 7.80 5.95 -2.78
CA TYR A 131 7.15 6.15 -1.49
C TYR A 131 5.67 6.48 -1.66
N ARG A 132 4.84 5.77 -0.90
CA ARG A 132 3.45 6.13 -0.66
C ARG A 132 3.32 6.81 0.68
N ILE A 133 2.86 8.06 0.70
CA ILE A 133 2.58 8.79 1.94
C ILE A 133 1.08 8.73 2.18
N THR A 134 0.67 8.42 3.41
CA THR A 134 -0.76 8.28 3.75
C THR A 134 -1.17 9.15 4.94
N ARG A 135 -2.42 9.59 4.90
CA ARG A 135 -3.12 10.22 6.02
C ARG A 135 -4.46 9.55 6.24
N ASN A 136 -4.92 9.56 7.49
CA ASN A 136 -6.24 9.08 7.85
C ASN A 136 -7.33 9.93 7.18
N PRO A 137 -8.57 9.42 7.06
CA PRO A 137 -9.71 10.18 6.56
C PRO A 137 -9.93 11.53 7.27
N ASP A 138 -9.62 11.63 8.56
CA ASP A 138 -9.68 12.86 9.36
C ASP A 138 -8.54 13.86 9.10
N GLY A 139 -7.58 13.50 8.24
CA GLY A 139 -6.44 14.32 7.85
C GLY A 139 -5.18 14.15 8.70
N THR A 140 -5.24 13.41 9.80
CA THR A 140 -4.06 13.11 10.63
C THR A 140 -3.07 12.21 9.90
N ALA A 141 -1.78 12.32 10.23
CA ALA A 141 -0.75 11.45 9.65
C ALA A 141 -1.03 9.98 9.96
N GLN A 142 -0.84 9.10 8.99
CA GLN A 142 -1.07 7.66 9.16
C GLN A 142 0.26 6.90 9.07
N TYR A 143 0.87 6.81 7.88
CA TYR A 143 2.21 6.21 7.71
C TYR A 143 2.85 6.65 6.39
N VAL A 144 4.12 6.29 6.23
CA VAL A 144 4.85 6.31 4.96
C VAL A 144 5.21 4.87 4.61
N MET A 145 4.95 4.45 3.39
CA MET A 145 5.35 3.13 2.88
C MET A 145 6.42 3.30 1.80
N MET A 146 7.60 2.74 2.03
CA MET A 146 8.58 2.51 0.97
C MET A 146 8.17 1.27 0.18
N ARG A 147 8.33 1.30 -1.13
CA ARG A 147 8.36 0.10 -1.97
C ARG A 147 9.66 0.05 -2.74
N ARG A 148 10.34 -1.09 -2.68
CA ARG A 148 11.62 -1.29 -3.36
C ARG A 148 11.67 -2.62 -4.11
N LEU A 149 12.05 -2.55 -5.39
CA LEU A 149 12.31 -3.72 -6.22
C LEU A 149 13.70 -4.28 -5.95
N ASN A 150 13.85 -5.60 -6.02
CA ASN A 150 15.16 -6.23 -6.18
C ASN A 150 15.80 -5.88 -7.53
N GLU A 151 17.06 -6.26 -7.72
CA GLU A 151 17.80 -5.96 -8.97
C GLU A 151 17.15 -6.55 -10.21
N ALA A 152 16.57 -7.74 -10.09
CA ALA A 152 15.92 -8.43 -11.18
C ALA A 152 14.49 -7.94 -11.49
N GLY A 153 13.92 -7.03 -10.68
CA GLY A 153 12.53 -6.57 -10.83
C GLY A 153 11.46 -7.65 -10.58
N THR A 154 11.83 -8.80 -10.03
CA THR A 154 10.96 -9.95 -9.77
C THR A 154 10.36 -9.96 -8.36
N ARG A 155 10.93 -9.16 -7.46
CA ARG A 155 10.54 -9.07 -6.05
C ARG A 155 10.38 -7.62 -5.63
N ASN A 156 9.31 -7.35 -4.89
CA ASN A 156 8.98 -6.04 -4.35
C ASN A 156 8.86 -6.15 -2.83
N VAL A 157 9.58 -5.31 -2.10
CA VAL A 157 9.51 -5.22 -0.64
C VAL A 157 8.84 -3.91 -0.25
N GLY A 158 7.80 -4.00 0.57
CA GLY A 158 7.05 -2.88 1.11
C GLY A 158 7.31 -2.71 2.61
N THR A 159 7.96 -1.63 3.01
CA THR A 159 8.20 -1.33 4.43
C THR A 159 7.35 -0.14 4.86
N VAL A 160 6.57 -0.29 5.92
CA VAL A 160 5.73 0.77 6.48
C VAL A 160 6.43 1.38 7.70
N LEU A 161 6.52 2.71 7.69
CA LEU A 161 6.99 3.55 8.78
C LEU A 161 5.80 4.32 9.33
N SER A 162 5.51 4.19 10.63
CA SER A 162 4.48 5.00 11.30
C SER A 162 4.83 6.49 11.30
N ALA A 163 3.88 7.33 11.73
CA ALA A 163 4.04 8.79 11.75
C ALA A 163 5.23 9.30 12.61
N ASP A 164 5.68 8.50 13.57
CA ASP A 164 6.86 8.72 14.43
C ASP A 164 8.15 8.12 13.85
N GLY A 165 8.09 7.48 12.67
CA GLY A 165 9.24 6.93 11.96
C GLY A 165 9.62 5.49 12.36
N VAL A 166 8.82 4.82 13.17
CA VAL A 166 9.06 3.42 13.56
C VAL A 166 8.61 2.48 12.44
N ALA A 167 9.47 1.54 12.05
CA ALA A 167 9.08 0.50 11.11
C ALA A 167 8.12 -0.48 11.78
N ASN A 168 6.95 -0.72 11.18
CA ASN A 168 5.91 -1.54 11.79
C ASN A 168 5.30 -2.62 10.88
N VAL A 169 5.61 -2.60 9.59
CA VAL A 169 5.23 -3.67 8.65
C VAL A 169 6.36 -3.86 7.65
N ASP A 170 6.70 -5.11 7.36
CA ASP A 170 7.55 -5.48 6.23
C ASP A 170 6.87 -6.56 5.38
N LYS A 171 6.67 -6.28 4.10
CA LYS A 171 5.95 -7.15 3.17
C LYS A 171 6.82 -7.53 2.00
N ALA A 172 6.99 -8.82 1.77
CA ALA A 172 7.56 -9.32 0.54
C ALA A 172 6.45 -9.68 -0.45
N PHE A 173 6.65 -9.30 -1.70
CA PHE A 173 5.80 -9.71 -2.83
C PHE A 173 6.66 -10.25 -3.97
N MET A 174 6.16 -11.30 -4.61
CA MET A 174 6.74 -11.87 -5.82
C MET A 174 5.85 -11.57 -7.01
N ARG A 175 6.48 -11.30 -8.14
CA ARG A 175 5.78 -11.14 -9.42
C ARG A 175 5.11 -12.47 -9.81
N LEU A 176 3.87 -12.39 -10.28
CA LEU A 176 3.07 -13.56 -10.66
C LEU A 176 3.07 -13.83 -12.18
N ASP A 177 3.46 -12.85 -12.98
CA ASP A 177 3.46 -12.85 -14.44
C ASP A 177 4.81 -12.44 -15.06
#